data_AF-A0A8T3WZZ8-F1
#
_entry.id   AF-A0A8T3WZZ8-F1
#
_cell.length_a   1.000
_cell.length_b   1.000
_cell.length_c   1.000
_cell.angle_alpha   90.00
_cell.angle_beta   90.00
_cell.angle_gamma   90.00
#
_symmetry.space_group_name_H-M   'P 1'
#
loop_
_entity.id
_entity.type
_entity.pdbx_description
1 polymer ?
#
loop_
_entity_poly.entity_id
_entity_poly.type
_entity_poly.pdbx_seq_one_letter_code
_entity_poly.pdbx_strand_id
1 'polypeptide(L)'
;MEEYTKYEQARIIGARALQISMGAPFEIKLNDDDLKKLGYNPVEIAKLEFRQGLIPIDIKRPMLGKFKKDMAPKPFDQTKLE
;
A
#
# COMPACT_ATOMS: atom_id res chain seq x y z
N MET A 1 1.85 -11.88 -15.01
CA MET A 1 1.40 -10.84 -14.06
C MET A 1 0.20 -11.41 -13.35
N GLU A 2 0.26 -11.60 -12.03
CA GLU A 2 -0.98 -11.81 -11.29
C GLU A 2 -1.91 -10.63 -11.58
N GLU A 3 -3.11 -10.90 -12.09
CA GLU A 3 -4.06 -9.84 -12.35
C GLU A 3 -4.52 -9.25 -11.01
N TYR A 4 -4.00 -8.06 -10.72
CA TYR A 4 -4.52 -7.24 -9.64
C TYR A 4 -5.91 -6.75 -10.01
N THR A 5 -6.84 -6.79 -9.06
CA THR A 5 -8.12 -6.10 -9.25
C THR A 5 -7.89 -4.60 -9.36
N LYS A 6 -8.81 -3.88 -10.01
CA LYS A 6 -8.76 -2.40 -10.08
C LYS A 6 -8.64 -1.72 -8.70
N TYR A 7 -9.19 -2.35 -7.66
CA TYR A 7 -9.14 -1.87 -6.28
C TYR A 7 -7.77 -2.11 -5.64
N GLU A 8 -7.21 -3.31 -5.84
CA GLU A 8 -5.87 -3.66 -5.40
C GLU A 8 -4.82 -2.75 -6.05
N GLN A 9 -4.89 -2.58 -7.37
CA GLN A 9 -4.01 -1.68 -8.11
C GLN A 9 -4.05 -0.26 -7.57
N ALA A 10 -5.25 0.31 -7.40
CA ALA A 10 -5.41 1.65 -6.85
C ALA A 10 -4.84 1.76 -5.43
N ARG A 11 -5.04 0.72 -4.59
CA ARG A 11 -4.55 0.70 -3.21
C ARG A 11 -3.03 0.62 -3.13
N ILE A 12 -2.40 -0.21 -3.97
CA ILE A 12 -0.94 -0.36 -4.05
C ILE A 12 -0.31 0.98 -4.44
N ILE A 13 -0.80 1.59 -5.52
CA ILE A 13 -0.27 2.87 -6.02
C ILE A 13 -0.44 3.96 -4.95
N GLY A 14 -1.62 4.04 -4.32
CA GLY A 14 -1.87 5.02 -3.27
C GLY A 14 -0.98 4.84 -2.03
N ALA A 15 -0.82 3.60 -1.56
CA ALA A 15 0.05 3.30 -0.43
C ALA A 15 1.52 3.60 -0.75
N ARG A 16 1.97 3.26 -1.96
CA ARG A 16 3.34 3.54 -2.39
C ARG A 16 3.62 5.03 -2.58
N ALA A 17 2.67 5.77 -3.16
CA ALA A 17 2.78 7.22 -3.29
C ALA A 17 2.91 7.91 -1.91
N LEU A 18 2.19 7.41 -0.90
CA LEU A 18 2.34 7.90 0.48
C LEU A 18 3.75 7.66 1.01
N GLN A 19 4.30 6.45 0.83
CA GLN A 19 5.69 6.15 1.25
C GLN A 19 6.71 7.09 0.59
N ILE A 20 6.58 7.31 -0.72
CA ILE A 20 7.44 8.25 -1.47
C ILE A 20 7.31 9.66 -0.91
N SER A 21 6.10 10.12 -0.62
CA SER A 21 5.89 11.46 -0.04
C SER A 21 6.54 11.63 1.34
N MET A 22 6.73 10.54 2.07
CA MET A 22 7.41 10.50 3.37
C MET A 22 8.94 10.39 3.24
N GLY A 23 9.48 10.41 2.02
CA GLY A 23 10.93 10.31 1.77
C GLY A 23 11.44 8.87 1.71
N ALA A 24 10.57 7.87 1.51
CA ALA A 24 11.02 6.51 1.27
C ALA A 24 11.83 6.42 -0.04
N PRO A 25 12.87 5.56 -0.08
CA PRO A 25 13.69 5.39 -1.28
C PRO A 25 12.90 4.75 -2.43
N PHE A 26 13.29 5.08 -3.65
CA PHE A 26 12.76 4.52 -4.89
C PHE A 26 13.51 3.25 -5.27
N GLU A 27 12.80 2.26 -5.78
CA GLU A 27 13.40 1.04 -6.35
C GLU A 27 13.83 1.24 -7.81
N ILE A 28 13.29 2.28 -8.47
CA ILE A 28 13.66 2.65 -9.83
C ILE A 28 14.89 3.56 -9.87
N LYS A 29 15.79 3.30 -10.81
CA LYS A 29 16.90 4.20 -11.15
C LYS A 29 16.36 5.38 -11.95
N LEU A 30 15.91 6.42 -11.24
CA LEU A 30 15.57 7.71 -11.84
C LEU A 30 16.81 8.58 -11.91
N ASN A 31 17.13 9.11 -13.10
CA ASN A 31 18.09 10.19 -13.23
C ASN A 31 17.42 11.53 -12.83
N ASP A 32 18.21 12.55 -12.49
CA ASP A 32 17.70 13.87 -12.10
C ASP A 32 16.79 14.51 -13.17
N ASP A 33 17.06 14.25 -14.45
CA ASP A 33 16.22 14.69 -15.57
C ASP A 33 14.83 14.04 -15.58
N ASP A 34 14.74 12.76 -15.19
CA ASP A 34 13.46 12.04 -15.17
C ASP A 34 12.60 12.48 -13.98
N LEU A 35 13.24 12.76 -12.83
CA LEU A 35 12.59 13.36 -11.66
C LEU A 35 12.03 14.76 -11.98
N LYS A 36 12.79 15.59 -12.71
CA LYS A 36 12.32 16.90 -13.19
C LYS A 36 11.14 16.78 -14.15
N LYS A 37 11.17 15.84 -15.10
CA LYS A 37 10.05 15.60 -16.03
C LYS A 37 8.76 15.18 -15.31
N LEU A 38 8.90 14.43 -14.22
CA LEU A 38 7.77 13.96 -13.40
C LEU A 38 7.28 15.01 -12.39
N GLY A 39 7.95 16.17 -12.32
CA GLY A 39 7.61 17.24 -11.37
C GLY A 39 7.68 16.77 -9.91
N TYR A 40 8.52 15.78 -9.60
CA TYR A 40 8.62 15.15 -8.28
C TYR A 40 7.28 14.63 -7.71
N ASN A 41 6.32 14.32 -8.58
CA ASN A 41 5.00 13.86 -8.14
C ASN A 41 5.06 12.41 -7.62
N PRO A 42 4.77 12.16 -6.32
CA PRO A 42 4.82 10.83 -5.72
C PRO A 42 3.93 9.80 -6.42
N VAL A 43 2.79 10.23 -6.95
CA VAL A 43 1.81 9.35 -7.60
C VAL A 43 2.35 8.85 -8.95
N GLU A 44 3.01 9.72 -9.71
CA GLU A 44 3.56 9.34 -11.02
C GLU A 44 4.78 8.43 -10.86
N ILE A 45 5.60 8.67 -9.83
CA ILE A 45 6.72 7.79 -9.45
C ILE A 45 6.18 6.41 -9.05
N ALA A 46 5.15 6.35 -8.18
CA ALA A 46 4.52 5.08 -7.80
C ALA A 46 3.91 4.32 -8.99
N LYS A 47 3.29 5.02 -9.95
CA LYS A 47 2.76 4.40 -11.19
C LYS A 47 3.88 3.83 -12.07
N LEU A 48 5.05 4.45 -12.11
CA LEU A 48 6.21 3.93 -12.84
C LEU A 48 6.75 2.66 -12.17
N GLU A 49 6.94 2.69 -10.86
CA GLU A 49 7.37 1.50 -10.10
C GLU A 49 6.37 0.35 -10.24
N PHE A 50 5.06 0.64 -10.21
CA PHE A 50 4.01 -0.36 -10.40
C PHE A 50 4.12 -1.02 -11.79
N ARG A 51 4.33 -0.22 -12.84
CA ARG A 51 4.48 -0.73 -14.22
C ARG A 51 5.71 -1.61 -14.40
N GLN A 52 6.77 -1.36 -13.63
CA GLN A 52 7.98 -2.18 -13.64
C GLN A 52 7.89 -3.39 -12.67
N GLY A 53 6.83 -3.49 -11.87
CA GLY A 53 6.65 -4.57 -10.90
C GLY A 53 7.62 -4.50 -9.71
N LEU A 54 8.16 -3.32 -9.41
CA LEU A 54 9.19 -3.11 -8.39
C LEU A 54 8.62 -2.63 -7.04
N ILE A 55 7.30 -2.58 -6.88
CA ILE A 55 6.71 -2.10 -5.63
C ILE A 55 6.88 -3.16 -4.52
N PRO A 56 7.52 -2.81 -3.39
CA PRO A 56 7.74 -3.73 -2.28
C PRO A 56 6.49 -3.82 -1.38
N ILE A 57 5.34 -4.21 -1.95
CA ILE A 57 4.07 -4.36 -1.23
C ILE A 57 3.41 -5.68 -1.62
N ASP A 58 3.17 -6.54 -0.63
CA ASP A 58 2.40 -7.77 -0.80
C ASP A 58 0.91 -7.55 -0.52
N ILE A 59 0.06 -8.23 -1.28
CA ILE A 59 -1.39 -8.24 -1.05
C ILE A 59 -1.79 -9.47 -0.26
N LYS A 60 -2.34 -9.25 0.94
CA LYS A 60 -3.05 -10.30 1.67
C LYS A 60 -4.51 -10.29 1.27
N ARG A 61 -4.96 -11.38 0.64
CA ARG A 61 -6.38 -11.62 0.31
C ARG A 61 -7.00 -12.44 1.44
N PRO A 62 -7.71 -11.82 2.41
CA PRO A 62 -8.43 -12.60 3.39
C PRO A 62 -9.58 -13.32 2.68
N MET A 63 -9.45 -14.64 2.54
CA MET A 63 -10.62 -15.45 2.20
C MET A 63 -11.60 -15.42 3.37
N LEU A 64 -12.90 -15.52 3.08
CA LEU A 64 -13.94 -15.79 4.07
C LEU A 64 -13.77 -17.21 4.62
N GLY A 65 -12.69 -17.44 5.37
CA GLY A 65 -12.53 -18.59 6.24
C GLY A 65 -13.35 -18.33 7.51
N LYS A 66 -14.14 -19.32 7.93
CA LYS A 66 -15.02 -19.29 9.11
C LYS A 66 -14.49 -18.34 10.18
N PHE A 67 -15.24 -17.30 10.51
CA PHE A 67 -14.96 -16.42 11.64
C PHE A 67 -14.60 -17.32 12.84
N LYS A 68 -13.34 -17.29 13.28
CA LYS A 68 -12.99 -17.90 14.56
C LYS A 68 -13.83 -17.17 15.61
N LYS A 69 -14.71 -17.91 16.27
CA LYS A 69 -15.67 -17.44 17.29
C LYS A 69 -14.95 -16.67 18.42
N ASP A 70 -13.65 -16.90 18.54
CA ASP A 70 -12.71 -16.38 19.52
C ASP A 70 -12.33 -14.91 19.29
N MET A 71 -12.71 -14.32 18.14
CA MET A 71 -12.35 -12.95 17.75
C MET A 71 -13.49 -11.94 17.96
N ALA A 72 -14.51 -12.29 18.76
CA ALA A 72 -15.47 -11.32 19.24
C ALA A 72 -14.74 -10.24 20.06
N PRO A 73 -14.97 -8.93 19.81
CA PRO A 73 -14.45 -7.91 20.70
C PRO A 73 -14.94 -8.22 22.12
N LYS A 74 -14.02 -8.35 23.07
CA LYS A 74 -14.38 -8.56 24.47
C LYS A 74 -15.29 -7.39 24.88
N PRO A 75 -16.41 -7.64 25.57
CA PRO A 75 -17.24 -6.56 26.10
C PRO A 75 -16.34 -5.61 26.89
N PHE A 76 -16.49 -4.32 26.66
CA PHE A 76 -15.77 -3.31 27.43
C PHE A 76 -16.26 -3.40 28.88
N ASP A 77 -15.37 -3.87 29.76
CA ASP A 77 -15.68 -4.17 31.15
C ASP A 77 -15.77 -2.86 31.95
N GLN A 78 -17.00 -2.43 32.22
CA GLN A 78 -17.30 -1.19 32.95
C GLN A 78 -16.85 -1.25 34.42
N THR A 79 -16.59 -2.45 34.97
CA THR A 79 -16.12 -2.60 36.37
C THR A 79 -14.65 -2.21 36.58
N LYS A 80 -13.91 -1.88 35.52
CA LYS A 80 -12.51 -1.42 35.60
C LYS A 80 -12.34 0.10 35.60
N LEU A 81 -13.45 0.84 35.72
CA LEU A 81 -13.48 2.30 35.73
C LEU A 81 -13.71 2.89 37.14
N GLU A 82 -13.73 2.05 38.18
CA GLU A 82 -13.74 2.47 39.59
C GLU A 82 -12.36 2.33 40.23
#